data_AF-F8GEF2-F1
#
_entry.id   AF-F8GEF2-F1
#
_cell.length_a   1.000
_cell.length_b   1.000
_cell.length_c   1.000
_cell.angle_alpha   90.00
_cell.angle_beta   90.00
_cell.angle_gamma   90.00
#
_symmetry.space_group_name_H-M   'P 1'
#
loop_
_entity.id
_entity.type
_entity.pdbx_description
1 polymer ?
#
loop_
_entity_poly.entity_id
_entity_poly.type
_entity_poly.pdbx_seq_one_letter_code
_entity_poly.pdbx_strand_id
1 'polypeptide(L)'
;MGGLQGCRVFKIGGVRELIERYKPDRSFTRSGALQIIRADSVTGKSFDEYKDLFIEQRSRGIDLKPESVLAYLLKRGVFRAGLVFDCPSCTLDFWISLDDVGSEVSCEYCGHAFNATPLLKDRDWRFRRSGLFGRDNNQEGAIPVILTLQQLDTFYTGEILFATAMKLKSNNANVLNCETDFVAIIQRPSDGKIDIAIGECKTRQEISDDDINNLQAVAESFSRDKFNVFIIFSKLNPFSPEELTRVRRLNSEHNQRVILFTDRELEPYFLYEETTKEFKIDRHATSFAGMADITEKVFLVSRKVNSV
;
A
#
# COMPACT_ATOMS: atom_id res chain seq x y z
N MET A 1 8.23 9.28 5.13
CA MET A 1 7.15 9.61 4.18
C MET A 1 6.40 10.91 4.52
N GLY A 2 6.28 11.31 5.80
CA GLY A 2 5.61 12.58 6.16
C GLY A 2 4.10 12.45 6.36
N GLY A 3 3.65 11.34 6.96
CA GLY A 3 2.23 11.01 7.15
C GLY A 3 1.63 10.16 6.02
N LEU A 4 0.37 9.75 6.17
CA LEU A 4 -0.36 8.90 5.23
C LEU A 4 -0.47 9.54 3.84
N GLN A 5 -0.75 10.85 3.78
CA GLN A 5 -0.85 11.57 2.51
C GLN A 5 0.50 11.65 1.75
N GLY A 6 1.62 11.60 2.47
CA GLY A 6 2.96 11.48 1.86
C GLY A 6 3.21 10.12 1.20
N CYS A 7 2.39 9.11 1.49
CA CYS A 7 2.49 7.77 0.93
C CYS A 7 1.69 7.56 -0.36
N ARG A 8 1.01 8.59 -0.89
CA ARG A 8 0.25 8.52 -2.16
C ARG A 8 1.08 7.99 -3.33
N VAL A 9 2.39 8.15 -3.32
CA VAL A 9 3.30 7.61 -4.35
C VAL A 9 3.16 6.09 -4.51
N PHE A 10 2.74 5.35 -3.48
CA PHE A 10 2.50 3.91 -3.56
C PHE A 10 1.21 3.52 -4.31
N LYS A 11 0.36 4.49 -4.66
CA LYS A 11 -0.78 4.27 -5.57
C LYS A 11 -0.32 3.88 -6.96
N ILE A 12 0.90 4.27 -7.34
CA ILE A 12 1.48 3.97 -8.64
C ILE A 12 1.99 2.53 -8.64
N GLY A 13 1.35 1.67 -9.43
CA GLY A 13 1.73 0.25 -9.55
C GLY A 13 3.21 0.01 -9.85
N GLY A 14 3.77 0.74 -10.82
CA GLY A 14 5.19 0.66 -11.16
C GLY A 14 6.13 1.03 -10.00
N VAL A 15 5.71 1.86 -9.04
CA VAL A 15 6.51 2.12 -7.83
C VAL A 15 6.55 0.90 -6.91
N ARG A 16 5.41 0.24 -6.72
CA ARG A 16 5.34 -0.99 -5.92
C ARG A 16 6.15 -2.10 -6.57
N GLU A 17 6.02 -2.24 -7.89
CA GLU A 17 6.80 -3.19 -8.66
C GLU A 17 8.31 -2.93 -8.54
N LEU A 18 8.75 -1.67 -8.60
CA LEU A 18 10.15 -1.30 -8.42
C LEU A 18 10.68 -1.70 -7.04
N ILE A 19 9.87 -1.55 -5.99
CA ILE A 19 10.23 -1.94 -4.62
C ILE A 19 10.35 -3.47 -4.50
N GLU A 20 9.42 -4.22 -5.10
CA GLU A 20 9.38 -5.69 -5.04
C GLU A 20 10.46 -6.36 -5.90
N ARG A 21 10.76 -5.79 -7.07
CA ARG A 21 11.63 -6.40 -8.09
C ARG A 21 13.08 -6.53 -7.64
N TYR A 22 13.60 -5.55 -6.91
CA TYR A 22 15.00 -5.54 -6.48
C TYR A 22 15.11 -5.94 -5.01
N LYS A 23 15.79 -7.04 -4.70
CA LYS A 23 16.14 -7.42 -3.33
C LYS A 23 16.96 -6.32 -2.63
N PRO A 24 17.01 -6.29 -1.28
CA PRO A 24 17.69 -5.20 -0.59
C PRO A 24 19.18 -5.08 -0.88
N ASP A 25 19.83 -6.15 -1.35
CA ASP A 25 21.23 -6.22 -1.79
C ASP A 25 21.44 -5.80 -3.24
N ARG A 26 20.37 -5.65 -4.02
CA ARG A 26 20.43 -5.34 -5.44
C ARG A 26 20.21 -3.85 -5.68
N SER A 27 21.10 -3.29 -6.50
CA SER A 27 20.97 -1.94 -7.00
C SER A 27 20.38 -1.92 -8.42
N PHE A 28 19.83 -0.78 -8.82
CA PHE A 28 19.23 -0.57 -10.13
C PHE A 28 19.64 0.78 -10.73
N THR A 29 19.53 0.90 -12.05
CA THR A 29 19.87 2.15 -12.76
C THR A 29 18.69 3.12 -12.75
N ARG A 30 18.97 4.41 -13.01
CA ARG A 30 17.91 5.40 -13.23
C ARG A 30 16.99 4.99 -14.38
N SER A 31 17.54 4.57 -15.51
CA SER A 31 16.76 4.16 -16.68
C SER A 31 15.86 2.96 -16.38
N GLY A 32 16.37 1.97 -15.65
CA GLY A 32 15.59 0.81 -15.20
C GLY A 32 14.43 1.22 -14.29
N ALA A 33 14.68 2.11 -13.32
CA ALA A 33 13.62 2.64 -12.46
C ALA A 33 12.53 3.37 -13.25
N LEU A 34 12.91 4.24 -14.19
CA LEU A 34 11.95 5.00 -15.00
C LEU A 34 11.13 4.09 -15.92
N GLN A 35 11.74 3.05 -16.47
CA GLN A 35 11.03 2.06 -17.29
C GLN A 35 9.96 1.33 -16.48
N ILE A 36 10.28 0.90 -15.26
CA ILE A 36 9.35 0.21 -14.36
C ILE A 36 8.24 1.15 -13.88
N ILE A 37 8.58 2.40 -13.52
CA ILE A 37 7.57 3.37 -13.08
C ILE A 37 6.57 3.69 -14.20
N ARG A 38 7.01 3.72 -15.47
CA ARG A 38 6.18 4.10 -16.63
C ARG A 38 5.08 3.09 -16.98
N ALA A 39 5.32 1.81 -16.72
CA ALA A 39 4.42 0.74 -17.08
C ALA A 39 4.36 -0.27 -15.94
N ASP A 40 3.19 -0.38 -15.32
CA ASP A 40 2.93 -1.47 -14.39
C ASP A 40 2.81 -2.76 -15.20
N SER A 41 3.80 -3.64 -15.10
CA SER A 41 3.80 -4.90 -15.85
C SER A 41 2.83 -5.94 -15.28
N VAL A 42 2.30 -5.70 -14.08
CA VAL A 42 1.37 -6.58 -13.37
C VAL A 42 -0.07 -6.27 -13.77
N THR A 43 -0.46 -4.99 -13.74
CA THR A 43 -1.82 -4.56 -14.09
C THR A 43 -1.96 -4.13 -15.55
N GLY A 44 -0.85 -3.83 -16.23
CA GLY A 44 -0.85 -3.28 -17.59
C GLY A 44 -1.20 -1.79 -17.65
N LYS A 45 -1.41 -1.12 -16.50
CA LYS A 45 -1.78 0.30 -16.44
C LYS A 45 -0.63 1.20 -16.90
N SER A 46 -0.98 2.23 -17.68
CA SER A 46 -0.05 3.29 -18.07
C SER A 46 0.14 4.28 -16.93
N PHE A 47 1.33 4.88 -16.87
CA PHE A 47 1.60 5.99 -15.95
C PHE A 47 0.68 7.20 -16.16
N ASP A 48 0.09 7.35 -17.36
CA ASP A 48 -0.80 8.48 -17.69
C ASP A 48 -2.02 8.60 -16.76
N GLU A 49 -2.45 7.49 -16.16
CA GLU A 49 -3.53 7.47 -15.16
C GLU A 49 -3.15 8.24 -13.87
N TYR A 50 -1.86 8.42 -13.60
CA TYR A 50 -1.35 9.07 -12.39
C TYR A 50 -0.83 10.48 -12.62
N LYS A 51 -0.96 11.05 -13.83
CA LYS A 51 -0.43 12.38 -14.16
C LYS A 51 -0.96 13.50 -13.24
N ASP A 52 -2.20 13.34 -12.78
CA ASP A 52 -2.87 14.30 -11.87
C ASP A 52 -2.63 13.97 -10.38
N LEU A 53 -1.97 12.85 -10.06
CA LEU A 53 -1.74 12.43 -8.68
C LEU A 53 -0.81 13.43 -7.96
N PHE A 54 -1.30 13.99 -6.86
CA PHE A 54 -0.52 14.87 -6.01
C PHE A 54 0.34 14.07 -5.01
N ILE A 55 1.67 14.15 -5.14
CA ILE A 55 2.64 13.59 -4.19
C ILE A 55 3.49 14.66 -3.50
N GLU A 56 3.68 15.82 -4.16
CA GLU A 56 4.29 17.04 -3.64
C GLU A 56 3.84 18.24 -4.48
N GLN A 57 4.12 19.45 -3.98
CA GLN A 57 3.78 20.69 -4.66
C GLN A 57 4.48 20.77 -6.03
N ARG A 58 3.69 21.11 -7.05
CA ARG A 58 4.14 21.35 -8.43
C ARG A 58 3.51 22.63 -8.94
N SER A 59 4.13 23.25 -9.95
CA SER A 59 3.52 24.38 -10.66
C SER A 59 2.17 23.96 -11.25
N ARG A 60 1.20 24.88 -11.23
CA ARG A 60 -0.15 24.63 -11.73
C ARG A 60 -0.12 24.20 -13.20
N GLY A 61 -0.87 23.15 -13.52
CA GLY A 61 -0.96 22.61 -14.89
C GLY A 61 0.25 21.76 -15.32
N ILE A 62 1.14 21.39 -14.39
CA ILE A 62 2.25 20.47 -14.67
C ILE A 62 1.90 19.06 -14.19
N ASP A 63 1.81 18.16 -15.16
CA ASP A 63 1.63 16.73 -14.95
C ASP A 63 2.76 16.13 -14.11
N LEU A 64 2.41 15.16 -13.27
CA LEU A 64 3.38 14.28 -12.63
C LEU A 64 4.14 13.51 -13.71
N LYS A 65 5.46 13.35 -13.52
CA LYS A 65 6.33 12.58 -14.41
C LYS A 65 7.03 11.46 -13.64
N PRO A 66 7.40 10.33 -14.29
CA PRO A 66 8.17 9.26 -13.68
C PRO A 66 9.46 9.74 -13.02
N GLU A 67 10.14 10.73 -13.61
CA GLU A 67 11.36 11.32 -13.07
C GLU A 67 11.10 12.03 -11.74
N SER A 68 9.97 12.74 -11.62
CA SER A 68 9.55 13.39 -10.37
C SER A 68 9.17 12.35 -9.31
N VAL A 69 8.58 11.22 -9.70
CA VAL A 69 8.29 10.11 -8.79
C VAL A 69 9.56 9.52 -8.21
N LEU A 70 10.54 9.21 -9.06
CA LEU A 70 11.84 8.70 -8.58
C LEU A 70 12.54 9.72 -7.68
N ALA A 71 12.55 11.01 -8.06
CA ALA A 71 13.10 12.07 -7.23
C ALA A 71 12.41 12.17 -5.86
N TYR A 72 11.08 12.03 -5.82
CA TYR A 72 10.31 12.00 -4.58
C TYR A 72 10.72 10.82 -3.68
N LEU A 73 10.85 9.61 -4.25
CA LEU A 73 11.25 8.41 -3.51
C LEU A 73 12.66 8.54 -2.93
N LEU A 74 13.59 9.16 -3.66
CA LEU A 74 14.94 9.48 -3.17
C LEU A 74 14.89 10.51 -2.04
N LYS A 75 14.16 11.61 -2.22
CA LYS A 75 13.97 12.65 -1.20
C LYS A 75 13.33 12.12 0.09
N ARG A 76 12.50 11.09 -0.02
CA ARG A 76 11.85 10.42 1.12
C ARG A 76 12.66 9.26 1.71
N GLY A 77 13.83 8.94 1.16
CA GLY A 77 14.70 7.87 1.64
C GLY A 77 14.13 6.46 1.44
N VAL A 78 13.24 6.27 0.47
CA VAL A 78 12.79 4.93 0.05
C VAL A 78 13.92 4.23 -0.70
N PHE A 79 14.64 4.99 -1.52
CA PHE A 79 15.87 4.57 -2.17
C PHE A 79 17.01 5.51 -1.81
N ARG A 80 18.24 5.00 -1.86
CA ARG A 80 19.47 5.79 -1.77
C ARG A 80 20.27 5.69 -3.05
N ALA A 81 20.92 6.79 -3.43
CA ALA A 81 21.87 6.82 -4.52
C ALA A 81 23.25 6.34 -4.02
N GLY A 82 24.01 5.73 -4.92
CA GLY A 82 25.35 5.25 -4.66
C GLY A 82 26.05 4.81 -5.93
N LEU A 83 27.23 4.23 -5.77
CA LEU A 83 28.09 3.76 -6.85
C LEU A 83 28.35 2.27 -6.71
N VAL A 84 28.66 1.62 -7.82
CA VAL A 84 29.10 0.21 -7.84
C VAL A 84 30.57 0.18 -8.24
N PHE A 85 31.37 -0.55 -7.47
CA PHE A 85 32.80 -0.71 -7.70
C PHE A 85 33.15 -2.18 -7.84
N ASP A 86 34.07 -2.45 -8.76
CA ASP A 86 34.65 -3.77 -8.98
C ASP A 86 35.90 -3.85 -8.08
N CYS A 87 35.92 -4.71 -7.06
CA CYS A 87 37.05 -4.74 -6.12
C CYS A 87 38.33 -5.27 -6.80
N PRO A 88 39.46 -4.55 -6.74
CA PRO A 88 40.70 -4.98 -7.41
C PRO A 88 41.35 -6.22 -6.75
N SER A 89 40.97 -6.56 -5.51
CA SER A 89 41.51 -7.71 -4.78
C SER A 89 40.69 -8.98 -4.96
N CYS A 90 39.38 -8.94 -4.71
CA CYS A 90 38.50 -10.12 -4.80
C CYS A 90 37.65 -10.17 -6.07
N THR A 91 37.71 -9.14 -6.93
CA THR A 91 36.96 -9.02 -8.21
C THR A 91 35.44 -9.08 -8.09
N LEU A 92 34.89 -8.90 -6.88
CA LEU A 92 33.46 -8.83 -6.65
C LEU A 92 32.97 -7.38 -6.72
N ASP A 93 31.81 -7.20 -7.35
CA ASP A 93 31.12 -5.92 -7.41
C ASP A 93 30.37 -5.67 -6.10
N PHE A 94 30.52 -4.46 -5.54
CA PHE A 94 29.77 -4.02 -4.37
C PHE A 94 29.24 -2.61 -4.56
N TRP A 95 28.15 -2.31 -3.87
CA TRP A 95 27.51 -1.00 -3.92
C TRP A 95 27.87 -0.21 -2.66
N ILE A 96 28.22 1.06 -2.80
CA ILE A 96 28.45 1.98 -1.68
C ILE A 96 27.54 3.19 -1.81
N SER A 97 26.98 3.64 -0.68
CA SER A 97 26.11 4.83 -0.62
C SER A 97 26.88 6.08 -1.04
N LEU A 98 26.19 7.05 -1.63
CA LEU A 98 26.75 8.38 -1.86
C LEU A 98 27.18 9.05 -0.54
N ASP A 99 26.49 8.76 0.56
CA ASP A 99 26.84 9.29 1.87
C ASP A 99 28.16 8.71 2.43
N ASP A 100 28.58 7.54 1.93
CA ASP A 100 29.72 6.78 2.46
C ASP A 100 30.92 6.77 1.50
N VAL A 101 30.76 7.23 0.25
CA VAL A 101 31.82 7.16 -0.75
C VAL A 101 32.88 8.24 -0.51
N GLY A 102 34.12 7.79 -0.27
CA GLY A 102 35.32 8.62 -0.21
C GLY A 102 36.29 8.33 -1.35
N SER A 103 37.42 9.04 -1.40
CA SER A 103 38.50 8.73 -2.35
C SER A 103 39.12 7.35 -2.09
N GLU A 104 39.14 6.92 -0.82
CA GLU A 104 39.48 5.55 -0.41
C GLU A 104 38.19 4.85 0.03
N VAL A 105 37.97 3.63 -0.47
CA VAL A 105 36.80 2.81 -0.12
C VAL A 105 37.25 1.42 0.32
N SER A 106 36.49 0.81 1.23
CA SER A 106 36.69 -0.57 1.67
C SER A 106 35.68 -1.49 1.01
N CYS A 107 36.14 -2.60 0.43
CA CYS A 107 35.25 -3.63 -0.11
C CYS A 107 34.36 -4.24 0.99
N GLU A 108 33.05 -4.30 0.75
CA GLU A 108 32.07 -4.89 1.69
C GLU A 108 32.32 -6.40 1.96
N TYR A 109 33.01 -7.10 1.05
CA TYR A 109 33.24 -8.54 1.15
C TYR A 109 34.61 -8.91 1.75
N CYS A 110 35.70 -8.35 1.21
CA CYS A 110 37.06 -8.74 1.62
C CYS A 110 37.75 -7.70 2.52
N GLY A 111 37.16 -6.52 2.71
CA GLY A 111 37.74 -5.45 3.52
C GLY A 111 38.97 -4.77 2.91
N HIS A 112 39.36 -5.09 1.67
CA HIS A 112 40.46 -4.43 1.00
C HIS A 112 40.12 -2.96 0.73
N ALA A 113 41.00 -2.06 1.20
CA ALA A 113 40.91 -0.63 0.95
C ALA A 113 41.67 -0.26 -0.33
N PHE A 114 41.05 0.57 -1.19
CA PHE A 114 41.66 1.04 -2.43
C PHE A 114 41.13 2.42 -2.84
N ASN A 115 41.93 3.12 -3.65
CA ASN A 115 41.55 4.40 -4.24
C ASN A 115 40.46 4.20 -5.31
N ALA A 116 39.26 4.70 -5.05
CA ALA A 116 38.10 4.59 -5.93
C ALA A 116 38.12 5.57 -7.11
N THR A 117 38.91 6.64 -7.02
CA THR A 117 38.90 7.77 -7.97
C THR A 117 39.17 7.33 -9.43
N PRO A 118 40.16 6.46 -9.71
CA PRO A 118 40.41 5.99 -11.07
C PRO A 118 39.31 5.08 -11.63
N LEU A 119 38.45 4.53 -10.76
CA LEU A 119 37.37 3.63 -11.13
C LEU A 119 36.03 4.35 -11.32
N LEU A 120 35.98 5.67 -11.10
CA LEU A 120 34.79 6.47 -11.32
C LEU A 120 34.45 6.49 -12.82
N LYS A 121 33.30 5.92 -13.16
CA LYS A 121 32.72 5.92 -14.51
C LYS A 121 31.72 7.07 -14.64
N ASP A 122 31.67 7.70 -15.81
CA ASP A 122 30.67 8.72 -16.09
C ASP A 122 29.25 8.12 -16.10
N ARG A 123 28.33 8.72 -15.33
CA ARG A 123 26.88 8.43 -15.32
C ARG A 123 26.44 7.07 -14.74
N ASP A 124 27.20 6.51 -13.81
CA ASP A 124 26.91 5.19 -13.20
C ASP A 124 26.21 5.22 -11.83
N TRP A 125 25.37 6.22 -11.58
CA TRP A 125 24.55 6.24 -10.36
C TRP A 125 23.64 5.01 -10.29
N ARG A 126 23.74 4.30 -9.18
CA ARG A 126 22.91 3.15 -8.84
C ARG A 126 22.08 3.45 -7.61
N PHE A 127 20.86 2.96 -7.61
CA PHE A 127 19.92 3.17 -6.52
C PHE A 127 19.63 1.84 -5.85
N ARG A 128 19.51 1.86 -4.52
CA ARG A 128 19.26 0.67 -3.71
C ARG A 128 18.19 0.99 -2.67
N ARG A 129 17.40 -0.02 -2.26
CA ARG A 129 16.41 0.13 -1.19
C ARG A 129 17.09 0.54 0.11
N SER A 130 16.42 1.38 0.89
CA SER A 130 16.96 1.90 2.15
C SER A 130 15.93 1.94 3.27
N GLY A 131 16.42 2.03 4.51
CA GLY A 131 15.58 2.13 5.70
C GLY A 131 14.66 0.91 5.86
N LEU A 132 13.39 1.16 6.17
CA LEU A 132 12.38 0.10 6.30
C LEU A 132 12.24 -0.72 5.01
N PHE A 133 12.32 -0.06 3.84
CA PHE A 133 12.26 -0.70 2.53
C PHE A 133 13.49 -1.58 2.25
N GLY A 134 14.58 -1.44 2.99
CA GLY A 134 15.78 -2.28 2.89
C GLY A 134 15.66 -3.66 3.56
N ARG A 135 14.48 -4.06 4.04
CA ARG A 135 14.24 -5.41 4.59
C ARG A 135 13.76 -6.38 3.50
N ASP A 136 14.18 -7.64 3.57
CA ASP A 136 13.83 -8.70 2.60
C ASP A 136 12.53 -9.44 2.98
N ASN A 137 11.59 -8.74 3.62
CA ASN A 137 10.30 -9.29 4.05
C ASN A 137 9.12 -8.67 3.27
N ASN A 138 9.37 -8.02 2.11
CA ASN A 138 8.36 -7.30 1.32
C ASN A 138 7.51 -6.31 2.13
N GLN A 139 8.10 -5.72 3.18
CA GLN A 139 7.41 -4.84 4.12
C GLN A 139 6.22 -5.50 4.83
N GLU A 140 6.17 -6.84 4.91
CA GLU A 140 5.09 -7.60 5.57
C GLU A 140 3.69 -7.20 5.11
N GLY A 141 3.53 -6.78 3.84
CA GLY A 141 2.22 -6.33 3.35
C GLY A 141 1.82 -4.93 3.85
N ALA A 142 2.75 -4.09 4.33
CA ALA A 142 2.43 -2.76 4.82
C ALA A 142 1.90 -1.79 3.75
N ILE A 143 2.22 -1.99 2.46
CA ILE A 143 1.78 -1.09 1.39
C ILE A 143 0.24 -1.05 1.27
N PRO A 144 -0.49 -2.18 1.14
CA PRO A 144 -1.95 -2.15 1.13
C PRO A 144 -2.55 -1.56 2.41
N VAL A 145 -1.94 -1.79 3.59
CA VAL A 145 -2.37 -1.13 4.84
C VAL A 145 -2.25 0.39 4.74
N ILE A 146 -1.09 0.88 4.29
CA ILE A 146 -0.83 2.31 4.10
C ILE A 146 -1.82 2.92 3.11
N LEU A 147 -2.10 2.25 1.99
CA LEU A 147 -3.04 2.75 0.98
C LEU A 147 -4.48 2.78 1.51
N THR A 148 -4.88 1.75 2.26
CA THR A 148 -6.20 1.69 2.89
C THR A 148 -6.37 2.84 3.88
N LEU A 149 -5.45 2.98 4.83
CA LEU A 149 -5.50 4.08 5.80
C LEU A 149 -5.40 5.45 5.12
N GLN A 150 -4.59 5.60 4.07
CA GLN A 150 -4.50 6.84 3.29
C GLN A 150 -5.82 7.18 2.59
N GLN A 151 -6.53 6.19 2.05
CA GLN A 151 -7.87 6.41 1.49
C GLN A 151 -8.86 6.83 2.57
N LEU A 152 -8.87 6.17 3.73
CA LEU A 152 -9.74 6.53 4.86
C LEU A 152 -9.46 7.96 5.37
N ASP A 153 -8.19 8.35 5.46
CA ASP A 153 -7.74 9.69 5.85
C ASP A 153 -8.07 10.77 4.79
N THR A 154 -8.17 10.39 3.51
CA THR A 154 -8.59 11.32 2.44
C THR A 154 -10.09 11.52 2.42
N PHE A 155 -10.80 10.45 2.76
CA PHE A 155 -12.24 10.35 2.71
C PHE A 155 -12.92 11.07 3.87
N TYR A 156 -12.44 10.81 5.08
CA TYR A 156 -13.11 11.27 6.28
C TYR A 156 -12.71 12.71 6.56
N THR A 157 -13.70 13.60 6.61
CA THR A 157 -13.46 15.04 6.86
C THR A 157 -13.30 15.36 8.34
N GLY A 158 -13.64 14.42 9.23
CA GLY A 158 -13.41 14.53 10.68
C GLY A 158 -12.11 13.86 11.13
N GLU A 159 -11.94 13.71 12.44
CA GLU A 159 -10.79 12.99 12.99
C GLU A 159 -10.99 11.48 12.89
N ILE A 160 -10.01 10.80 12.29
CA ILE A 160 -9.91 9.34 12.30
C ILE A 160 -8.76 8.95 13.22
N LEU A 161 -9.04 8.06 14.17
CA LEU A 161 -7.99 7.43 14.99
C LEU A 161 -7.68 6.06 14.38
N PHE A 162 -6.41 5.76 14.18
CA PHE A 162 -6.01 4.43 13.70
C PHE A 162 -4.78 3.92 14.41
N ALA A 163 -4.65 2.59 14.42
CA ALA A 163 -3.48 1.88 14.89
C ALA A 163 -3.19 0.72 13.93
N THR A 164 -1.92 0.40 13.73
CA THR A 164 -1.46 -0.68 12.83
C THR A 164 -0.86 -1.83 13.63
N ALA A 165 -0.87 -3.04 13.06
CA ALA A 165 -0.25 -4.24 13.63
C ALA A 165 -0.70 -4.49 15.09
N MET A 166 -2.01 -4.64 15.28
CA MET A 166 -2.59 -4.83 16.61
C MET A 166 -2.83 -6.31 16.92
N LYS A 167 -2.55 -6.70 18.16
CA LYS A 167 -3.03 -7.96 18.75
C LYS A 167 -4.18 -7.67 19.69
N LEU A 168 -5.39 -8.02 19.25
CA LEU A 168 -6.62 -7.79 19.98
C LEU A 168 -6.94 -8.97 20.89
N LYS A 169 -7.25 -8.65 22.15
CA LYS A 169 -7.66 -9.61 23.17
C LYS A 169 -8.98 -9.18 23.78
N SER A 170 -9.93 -10.12 23.89
CA SER A 170 -11.17 -9.91 24.62
C SER A 170 -11.00 -10.32 26.08
N ASN A 171 -11.50 -9.51 27.00
CA ASN A 171 -11.55 -9.85 28.42
C ASN A 171 -12.73 -10.78 28.75
N ASN A 172 -13.72 -10.89 27.85
CA ASN A 172 -14.99 -11.59 28.09
C ASN A 172 -15.12 -12.91 27.32
N ALA A 173 -14.23 -13.19 26.37
CA ALA A 173 -14.18 -14.45 25.63
C ALA A 173 -12.91 -15.21 26.02
N ASN A 174 -13.04 -16.47 26.40
CA ASN A 174 -11.88 -17.34 26.60
C ASN A 174 -11.08 -17.39 25.30
N VAL A 175 -9.90 -16.76 25.32
CA VAL A 175 -8.83 -16.88 24.32
C VAL A 175 -9.20 -16.38 22.91
N LEU A 176 -9.73 -15.16 22.78
CA LEU A 176 -9.59 -14.45 21.51
C LEU A 176 -8.21 -13.77 21.49
N ASN A 177 -7.30 -14.23 20.63
CA ASN A 177 -6.03 -13.56 20.33
C ASN A 177 -5.94 -13.38 18.83
N CYS A 178 -6.45 -12.24 18.34
CA CYS A 178 -6.53 -11.94 16.92
C CYS A 178 -5.47 -10.91 16.55
N GLU A 179 -4.69 -11.20 15.51
CA GLU A 179 -3.85 -10.20 14.86
C GLU A 179 -4.69 -9.48 13.80
N THR A 180 -4.52 -8.17 13.66
CA THR A 180 -5.14 -7.36 12.61
C THR A 180 -4.14 -6.34 12.12
N ASP A 181 -4.12 -6.14 10.81
CA ASP A 181 -3.20 -5.20 10.17
C ASP A 181 -3.47 -3.76 10.59
N PHE A 182 -4.74 -3.41 10.79
CA PHE A 182 -5.10 -2.10 11.33
C PHE A 182 -6.48 -2.10 12.01
N VAL A 183 -6.63 -1.11 12.90
CA VAL A 183 -7.91 -0.68 13.45
C VAL A 183 -8.08 0.79 13.12
N ALA A 184 -9.26 1.19 12.67
CA ALA A 184 -9.65 2.58 12.49
C ALA A 184 -10.94 2.86 13.27
N ILE A 185 -11.01 4.02 13.92
CA ILE A 185 -12.09 4.42 14.80
C ILE A 185 -12.57 5.80 14.37
N ILE A 186 -13.88 5.92 14.19
CA ILE A 186 -14.56 7.13 13.80
C ILE A 186 -15.73 7.36 14.76
N GLN A 187 -15.82 8.56 15.34
CA GLN A 187 -16.98 8.93 16.13
C GLN A 187 -18.11 9.36 15.20
N ARG A 188 -19.33 8.83 15.42
CA ARG A 188 -20.53 9.33 14.73
C ARG A 188 -21.28 10.32 15.62
N PRO A 189 -21.33 11.60 15.24
CA PRO A 189 -22.09 12.59 16.01
C PRO A 189 -23.61 12.34 16.00
N SER A 190 -24.13 11.64 14.99
CA SER A 190 -25.56 11.51 14.72
C SER A 190 -26.32 10.61 15.70
N ASP A 191 -25.74 9.49 16.11
CA ASP A 191 -26.37 8.48 16.97
C ASP A 191 -25.57 8.19 18.26
N GLY A 192 -24.43 8.87 18.45
CA GLY A 192 -23.56 8.69 19.61
C GLY A 192 -22.81 7.36 19.64
N LYS A 193 -22.95 6.53 18.60
CA LYS A 193 -22.17 5.29 18.46
C LYS A 193 -20.78 5.58 17.92
N ILE A 194 -19.90 4.60 18.11
CA ILE A 194 -18.55 4.62 17.57
C ILE A 194 -18.48 3.59 16.44
N ASP A 195 -18.06 4.04 15.26
CA ASP A 195 -17.75 3.13 14.17
C ASP A 195 -16.30 2.65 14.34
N ILE A 196 -16.12 1.33 14.30
CA ILE A 196 -14.82 0.68 14.34
C ILE A 196 -14.67 -0.12 13.05
N ALA A 197 -13.58 0.10 12.32
CA ALA A 197 -13.15 -0.77 11.25
C ALA A 197 -11.92 -1.56 11.70
N ILE A 198 -11.98 -2.88 11.57
CA ILE A 198 -10.84 -3.78 11.71
C ILE A 198 -10.51 -4.34 10.33
N GLY A 199 -9.23 -4.49 10.01
CA GLY A 199 -8.86 -4.83 8.64
C GLY A 199 -7.71 -5.80 8.47
N GLU A 200 -7.76 -6.47 7.33
CA GLU A 200 -6.73 -7.36 6.81
C GLU A 200 -6.38 -6.93 5.38
N CYS A 201 -5.09 -6.84 5.09
CA CYS A 201 -4.53 -6.30 3.88
C CYS A 201 -3.55 -7.29 3.27
N LYS A 202 -3.73 -7.66 2.01
CA LYS A 202 -2.80 -8.53 1.29
C LYS A 202 -2.32 -7.85 0.02
N THR A 203 -1.05 -8.04 -0.35
CA THR A 203 -0.57 -7.53 -1.65
C THR A 203 -1.17 -8.34 -2.79
N ARG A 204 -0.80 -9.63 -2.89
CA ARG A 204 -1.27 -10.57 -3.93
C ARG A 204 -1.78 -11.91 -3.38
N GLN A 205 -1.75 -12.06 -2.06
CA GLN A 205 -2.18 -13.30 -1.40
C GLN A 205 -3.71 -13.32 -1.26
N GLU A 206 -4.27 -14.52 -1.12
CA GLU A 206 -5.69 -14.66 -0.80
C GLU A 206 -5.99 -14.29 0.64
N ILE A 207 -7.21 -13.80 0.87
CA ILE A 207 -7.84 -13.78 2.18
C ILE A 207 -8.23 -15.22 2.54
N SER A 208 -7.62 -15.72 3.61
CA SER A 208 -7.83 -17.08 4.10
C SER A 208 -9.10 -17.19 4.96
N ASP A 209 -9.56 -18.42 5.20
CA ASP A 209 -10.63 -18.67 6.16
C ASP A 209 -10.23 -18.27 7.59
N ASP A 210 -8.95 -18.38 7.94
CA ASP A 210 -8.43 -17.94 9.25
C ASP A 210 -8.54 -16.42 9.41
N ASP A 211 -8.18 -15.64 8.39
CA ASP A 211 -8.33 -14.18 8.39
C ASP A 211 -9.80 -13.77 8.66
N ILE A 212 -10.73 -14.47 8.00
CA ILE A 212 -12.18 -14.23 8.11
C ILE A 212 -12.68 -14.59 9.50
N ASN A 213 -12.36 -15.79 9.99
CA ASN A 213 -12.81 -16.28 11.30
C ASN A 213 -12.29 -15.39 12.44
N ASN A 214 -11.02 -14.96 12.33
CA ASN A 214 -10.38 -14.11 13.32
C ASN A 214 -11.04 -12.73 13.40
N LEU A 215 -11.21 -12.04 12.26
CA LEU A 215 -11.87 -10.72 12.24
C LEU A 215 -13.36 -10.81 12.60
N GLN A 216 -14.05 -11.88 12.21
CA GLN A 216 -15.44 -12.11 12.62
C GLN A 216 -15.56 -12.16 14.14
N ALA A 217 -14.71 -12.95 14.78
CA ALA A 217 -14.75 -13.17 16.22
C ALA A 217 -14.38 -11.89 17.00
N VAL A 218 -13.47 -11.07 16.47
CA VAL A 218 -13.24 -9.71 16.99
C VAL A 218 -14.51 -8.87 16.86
N ALA A 219 -15.09 -8.77 15.67
CA ALA A 219 -16.26 -7.92 15.43
C ALA A 219 -17.46 -8.31 16.31
N GLU A 220 -17.65 -9.60 16.59
CA GLU A 220 -18.72 -10.12 17.43
C GLU A 220 -18.48 -9.91 18.93
N SER A 221 -17.25 -9.60 19.35
CA SER A 221 -16.92 -9.31 20.75
C SER A 221 -17.33 -7.91 21.20
N PHE A 222 -17.63 -6.99 20.28
CA PHE A 222 -18.06 -5.63 20.59
C PHE A 222 -19.57 -5.55 20.88
N SER A 223 -19.94 -4.73 21.86
CA SER A 223 -21.35 -4.45 22.16
C SER A 223 -22.01 -3.64 21.04
N ARG A 224 -23.04 -4.22 20.42
CA ARG A 224 -23.81 -3.60 19.32
C ARG A 224 -24.57 -2.33 19.73
N ASP A 225 -24.78 -2.12 21.02
CA ASP A 225 -25.46 -0.92 21.54
C ASP A 225 -24.56 0.31 21.47
N LYS A 226 -23.23 0.12 21.52
CA LYS A 226 -22.24 1.21 21.57
C LYS A 226 -21.42 1.32 20.29
N PHE A 227 -21.22 0.21 19.59
CA PHE A 227 -20.30 0.13 18.46
C PHE A 227 -20.99 -0.41 17.21
N ASN A 228 -20.65 0.16 16.06
CA ASN A 228 -20.85 -0.48 14.77
C ASN A 228 -19.48 -0.98 14.31
N VAL A 229 -19.33 -2.28 14.08
CA VAL A 229 -18.05 -2.86 13.69
C VAL A 229 -18.09 -3.31 12.24
N PHE A 230 -17.18 -2.76 11.45
CA PHE A 230 -16.95 -3.05 10.04
C PHE A 230 -15.68 -3.85 9.86
N ILE A 231 -15.66 -4.71 8.85
CA ILE A 231 -14.53 -5.56 8.51
C ILE A 231 -14.04 -5.15 7.13
N ILE A 232 -12.80 -4.67 7.03
CA ILE A 232 -12.20 -4.22 5.78
C ILE A 232 -11.21 -5.25 5.28
N PHE A 233 -11.43 -5.78 4.07
CA PHE A 233 -10.39 -6.53 3.36
C PHE A 233 -9.87 -5.69 2.20
N SER A 234 -8.55 -5.57 2.11
CA SER A 234 -7.90 -4.76 1.07
C SER A 234 -6.85 -5.55 0.33
N LYS A 235 -6.89 -5.50 -1.00
CA LYS A 235 -5.94 -6.19 -1.88
C LYS A 235 -5.40 -5.28 -2.96
N LEU A 236 -4.20 -5.58 -3.47
CA LEU A 236 -3.65 -4.91 -4.66
C LEU A 236 -3.82 -5.78 -5.92
N ASN A 237 -4.83 -6.65 -5.90
CA ASN A 237 -5.31 -7.47 -7.00
C ASN A 237 -6.79 -7.81 -6.77
N PRO A 238 -7.51 -8.28 -7.81
CA PRO A 238 -8.90 -8.68 -7.67
C PRO A 238 -9.12 -9.81 -6.65
N PHE A 239 -10.29 -9.80 -6.00
CA PHE A 239 -10.77 -10.92 -5.19
C PHE A 239 -11.25 -12.07 -6.08
N SER A 240 -10.88 -13.31 -5.75
CA SER A 240 -11.36 -14.50 -6.43
C SER A 240 -12.83 -14.80 -6.06
N PRO A 241 -13.56 -15.57 -6.89
CA PRO A 241 -14.91 -16.02 -6.55
C PRO A 241 -15.01 -16.78 -5.22
N GLU A 242 -13.97 -17.54 -4.87
CA GLU A 242 -13.85 -18.27 -3.61
C GLU A 242 -13.73 -17.29 -2.43
N GLU A 243 -12.86 -16.28 -2.55
CA GLU A 243 -12.74 -15.22 -1.54
C GLU A 243 -14.06 -14.49 -1.35
N LEU A 244 -14.73 -14.10 -2.45
CA LEU A 244 -16.04 -13.44 -2.40
C LEU A 244 -17.09 -14.33 -1.72
N THR A 245 -17.04 -15.64 -1.94
CA THR A 245 -17.94 -16.60 -1.27
C THR A 245 -17.67 -16.67 0.23
N ARG A 246 -16.40 -16.65 0.66
CA ARG A 246 -16.04 -16.66 2.08
C ARG A 246 -16.45 -15.36 2.77
N VAL A 247 -16.08 -14.20 2.23
CA VAL A 247 -16.37 -12.89 2.85
C VAL A 247 -17.87 -12.60 2.92
N ARG A 248 -18.68 -13.11 1.98
CA ARG A 248 -20.14 -12.97 2.00
C ARG A 248 -20.77 -13.53 3.27
N ARG A 249 -20.15 -14.53 3.91
CA ARG A 249 -20.64 -15.15 5.16
C ARG A 249 -20.61 -14.19 6.35
N LEU A 250 -19.81 -13.13 6.28
CA LEU A 250 -19.71 -12.11 7.33
C LEU A 250 -20.87 -11.12 7.32
N ASN A 251 -21.62 -11.06 6.21
CA ASN A 251 -22.83 -10.25 6.08
C ASN A 251 -24.07 -11.10 6.41
N SER A 252 -25.15 -10.44 6.83
CA SER A 252 -26.48 -11.03 7.00
C SER A 252 -27.55 -10.06 6.48
N GLU A 253 -28.80 -10.53 6.36
CA GLU A 253 -29.94 -9.70 5.90
C GLU A 253 -30.07 -8.37 6.67
N HIS A 254 -29.69 -8.35 7.94
CA HIS A 254 -29.82 -7.17 8.80
C HIS A 254 -28.48 -6.56 9.21
N ASN A 255 -27.36 -7.04 8.68
CA ASN A 255 -26.03 -6.54 9.05
C ASN A 255 -25.05 -6.67 7.88
N GLN A 256 -24.94 -5.59 7.11
CA GLN A 256 -23.91 -5.43 6.08
C GLN A 256 -22.72 -4.68 6.69
N ARG A 257 -21.61 -5.39 6.87
CA ARG A 257 -20.44 -4.87 7.60
C ARG A 257 -19.11 -5.07 6.87
N VAL A 258 -19.09 -5.85 5.80
CA VAL A 258 -17.88 -6.08 5.01
C VAL A 258 -17.66 -4.95 4.03
N ILE A 259 -16.41 -4.48 3.96
CA ILE A 259 -15.92 -3.51 2.99
C ILE A 259 -14.76 -4.13 2.24
N LEU A 260 -14.81 -4.09 0.91
CA LEU A 260 -13.75 -4.62 0.05
C LEU A 260 -13.11 -3.51 -0.76
N PHE A 261 -11.78 -3.49 -0.80
CA PHE A 261 -11.00 -2.63 -1.69
C PHE A 261 -10.02 -3.45 -2.52
N THR A 262 -9.97 -3.19 -3.83
CA THR A 262 -8.86 -3.64 -4.67
C THR A 262 -7.97 -2.45 -5.07
N ASP A 263 -6.96 -2.70 -5.89
CA ASP A 263 -6.24 -1.67 -6.64
C ASP A 263 -7.19 -0.64 -7.32
N ARG A 264 -8.35 -1.08 -7.82
CA ARG A 264 -9.38 -0.20 -8.40
C ARG A 264 -9.87 0.87 -7.43
N GLU A 265 -10.01 0.57 -6.14
CA GLU A 265 -10.40 1.55 -5.12
C GLU A 265 -9.19 2.24 -4.47
N LEU A 266 -8.06 1.54 -4.33
CA LEU A 266 -6.90 2.05 -3.58
C LEU A 266 -6.02 3.01 -4.38
N GLU A 267 -5.92 2.85 -5.70
CA GLU A 267 -5.05 3.65 -6.56
C GLU A 267 -5.57 5.03 -6.98
N PRO A 268 -6.88 5.24 -7.22
CA PRO A 268 -7.37 6.54 -7.66
C PRO A 268 -7.25 7.62 -6.59
N TYR A 269 -7.43 8.88 -6.97
CA TYR A 269 -7.42 9.97 -5.99
C TYR A 269 -8.60 9.86 -5.02
N PHE A 270 -9.80 9.61 -5.55
CA PHE A 270 -11.01 9.34 -4.77
C PHE A 270 -11.37 7.87 -4.80
N LEU A 271 -11.73 7.31 -3.64
CA LEU A 271 -11.92 5.88 -3.39
C LEU A 271 -12.75 5.13 -4.46
N TYR A 272 -13.85 5.71 -4.95
CA TYR A 272 -14.73 5.03 -5.93
C TYR A 272 -14.72 5.67 -7.32
N GLU A 273 -13.70 6.46 -7.65
CA GLU A 273 -13.59 7.13 -8.95
C GLU A 273 -13.68 6.16 -10.13
N GLU A 274 -12.90 5.08 -10.11
CA GLU A 274 -12.96 4.07 -11.16
C GLU A 274 -14.24 3.23 -11.09
N THR A 275 -14.65 2.86 -9.87
CA THR A 275 -15.84 2.05 -9.64
C THR A 275 -17.12 2.71 -10.18
N THR A 276 -17.23 4.04 -10.12
CA THR A 276 -18.38 4.79 -10.67
C THR A 276 -18.50 4.76 -12.18
N LYS A 277 -17.42 4.44 -12.90
CA LYS A 277 -17.44 4.29 -14.36
C LYS A 277 -18.19 3.02 -14.77
N GLU A 278 -18.18 2.00 -13.91
CA GLU A 278 -18.80 0.70 -14.16
C GLU A 278 -20.14 0.51 -13.42
N PHE A 279 -20.32 1.17 -12.27
CA PHE A 279 -21.46 0.97 -11.38
C PHE A 279 -22.15 2.29 -11.03
N LYS A 280 -23.48 2.25 -10.92
CA LYS A 280 -24.30 3.39 -10.47
C LYS A 280 -24.24 3.53 -8.95
N ILE A 281 -23.13 4.07 -8.45
CA ILE A 281 -22.87 4.35 -7.04
C ILE A 281 -22.41 5.78 -6.84
N ASP A 282 -22.38 6.24 -5.59
CA ASP A 282 -21.75 7.51 -5.25
C ASP A 282 -20.22 7.37 -5.34
N ARG A 283 -19.57 8.36 -5.95
CA ARG A 283 -18.10 8.48 -5.99
C ARG A 283 -17.51 8.73 -4.61
N HIS A 284 -18.30 9.35 -3.75
CA HIS A 284 -17.94 9.69 -2.39
C HIS A 284 -18.87 8.90 -1.47
N ALA A 285 -18.43 7.75 -0.93
CA ALA A 285 -19.06 7.31 0.31
C ALA A 285 -18.82 8.40 1.37
N THR A 286 -19.56 8.40 2.47
CA THR A 286 -19.34 9.36 3.58
C THR A 286 -19.35 8.68 4.96
N SER A 287 -19.53 7.36 4.99
CA SER A 287 -19.46 6.51 6.18
C SER A 287 -19.01 5.10 5.81
N PHE A 288 -18.57 4.31 6.80
CA PHE A 288 -18.30 2.88 6.59
C PHE A 288 -19.54 2.09 6.18
N ALA A 289 -20.73 2.45 6.69
CA ALA A 289 -22.00 1.87 6.23
C ALA A 289 -22.20 2.07 4.73
N GLY A 290 -21.95 3.29 4.22
CA GLY A 290 -22.01 3.56 2.78
C GLY A 290 -20.99 2.75 1.97
N MET A 291 -19.79 2.52 2.52
CA MET A 291 -18.78 1.66 1.88
C MET A 291 -19.19 0.19 1.86
N ALA A 292 -19.85 -0.31 2.92
CA ALA A 292 -20.37 -1.67 2.99
C ALA A 292 -21.51 -1.89 1.99
N ASP A 293 -22.42 -0.91 1.86
CA ASP A 293 -23.48 -0.93 0.83
C ASP A 293 -22.92 -0.97 -0.59
N ILE A 294 -21.86 -0.18 -0.86
CA ILE A 294 -21.17 -0.21 -2.16
C ILE A 294 -20.53 -1.58 -2.38
N THR A 295 -19.93 -2.15 -1.34
CA THR A 295 -19.31 -3.48 -1.39
C THR A 295 -20.34 -4.54 -1.79
N GLU A 296 -21.51 -4.54 -1.16
CA GLU A 296 -22.59 -5.46 -1.49
C GLU A 296 -23.00 -5.32 -2.97
N LYS A 297 -23.20 -4.07 -3.43
CA LYS A 297 -23.61 -3.78 -4.81
C LYS A 297 -22.56 -4.23 -5.81
N VAL A 298 -21.30 -3.90 -5.60
CA VAL A 298 -20.21 -4.04 -6.59
C VAL A 298 -19.61 -5.44 -6.59
N PHE A 299 -19.42 -6.06 -5.43
CA PHE A 299 -18.69 -7.32 -5.31
C PHE A 299 -19.58 -8.53 -5.05
N LEU A 300 -20.67 -8.39 -4.29
CA LEU A 300 -21.41 -9.55 -3.75
C LEU A 300 -22.74 -9.84 -4.45
N VAL A 301 -23.37 -8.82 -5.05
CA VAL A 301 -24.66 -8.94 -5.78
C VAL A 301 -24.51 -8.75 -7.29
N SER A 302 -23.47 -8.03 -7.73
CA SER A 302 -23.36 -7.62 -9.14
C SER A 302 -23.40 -8.78 -10.14
N ARG A 303 -24.40 -8.74 -11.03
CA ARG A 303 -24.28 -9.22 -12.42
C ARG A 303 -23.75 -8.03 -13.22
N LYS A 304 -22.56 -8.14 -13.83
CA LYS A 304 -22.02 -7.10 -14.72
C LYS A 304 -23.12 -6.63 -15.68
N VAL A 305 -23.35 -5.33 -15.78
CA VAL A 305 -24.23 -4.79 -16.81
C VAL A 305 -23.54 -5.07 -18.14
N ASN A 306 -24.15 -5.90 -18.97
CA ASN A 306 -23.69 -6.08 -20.35
C ASN A 306 -23.74 -4.70 -21.03
N SER A 307 -22.57 -4.16 -21.37
CA SER A 307 -22.46 -3.02 -22.27
C SER A 307 -23.04 -3.41 -23.62
N VAL A 308 -24.13 -2.74 -24.02
CA VAL A 308 -24.62 -2.70 -25.40
C VAL A 308 -23.68 -1.83 -26.22
#